data_AF-A0A6B3FEL8-F1
#
_entry.id   AF-A0A6B3FEL8-F1
#
_cell.length_a   1.000
_cell.length_b   1.000
_cell.length_c   1.000
_cell.angle_alpha   90.00
_cell.angle_beta   90.00
_cell.angle_gamma   90.00
#
_symmetry.space_group_name_H-M   'P 1'
#
loop_
_entity.id
_entity.type
_entity.pdbx_description
1 polymer ?
#
loop_
_entity_poly.entity_id
_entity_poly.type
_entity_poly.pdbx_seq_one_letter_code
_entity_poly.pdbx_strand_id
1 'polypeptide(L)' 'MTTKPKWRTSSYSGQGGACVAVATNLAPLTGTVPVRDSKRP' A
#
# COMPACT_ATOMS: atom_id res chain seq x y z
N MET A 1 1.23 8.62 16.91
CA MET A 1 0.87 7.75 15.77
C MET A 1 0.94 8.58 14.49
N THR A 2 1.76 8.19 13.51
CA THR A 2 1.98 9.01 12.30
C THR A 2 0.83 8.81 11.31
N THR A 3 0.17 9.88 10.92
CA THR A 3 -0.93 9.91 9.93
C THR A 3 -0.47 9.85 8.48
N LYS A 4 0.84 9.76 8.23
CA LYS A 4 1.40 9.62 6.88
C LYS A 4 1.32 8.15 6.43
N PRO A 5 0.80 7.85 5.22
CA PRO A 5 0.79 6.50 4.69
C PRO A 5 2.22 5.96 4.53
N LYS A 6 2.51 4.81 5.15
CA LYS A 6 3.75 4.05 4.97
C LYS A 6 3.51 2.94 3.97
N TRP A 7 3.82 3.22 2.70
CA TRP A 7 3.61 2.26 1.62
C TRP A 7 4.59 1.10 1.70
N ARG A 8 4.04 -0.11 1.62
CA ARG A 8 4.77 -1.37 1.53
C ARG A 8 4.35 -2.04 0.23
N THR A 9 5.31 -2.27 -0.66
CA THR A 9 5.06 -2.97 -1.93
C THR A 9 5.01 -4.47 -1.69
N SER A 10 4.09 -5.17 -2.36
CA SER A 10 4.05 -6.64 -2.31
C SER A 10 5.33 -7.25 -2.90
N SER A 11 5.89 -8.26 -2.24
CA SER A 11 7.06 -9.00 -2.74
C SER A 11 6.72 -9.95 -3.89
N TYR A 12 5.44 -10.28 -4.10
CA TYR A 12 4.98 -11.17 -5.17
C TYR A 12 4.52 -10.34 -6.37
N SER A 13 5.41 -10.14 -7.33
CA SER A 13 5.12 -9.47 -8.60
C SER A 13 4.93 -10.51 -9.70
N GLY A 14 3.72 -11.10 -9.77
CA GLY A 14 3.37 -12.01 -10.86
C GLY A 14 3.31 -11.26 -12.20
N GLN A 15 3.97 -11.82 -13.22
CA GLN A 15 3.87 -11.53 -14.66
C GLN A 15 3.33 -10.14 -15.07
N GLY A 16 4.18 -9.11 -15.04
CA GLY A 16 3.99 -7.95 -15.92
C GLY A 16 3.53 -6.64 -15.29
N GLY A 17 3.29 -6.54 -13.98
CA GLY A 17 3.29 -5.22 -13.33
C GLY A 17 2.11 -4.77 -12.53
N ALA A 18 1.21 -5.66 -12.12
CA ALA A 18 0.18 -5.33 -11.14
C ALA A 18 0.74 -5.29 -9.70
N CYS A 19 1.90 -4.64 -9.51
CA CYS A 19 2.48 -4.52 -8.17
C CYS A 19 1.59 -3.60 -7.35
N VAL A 20 0.97 -4.09 -6.28
CA VAL A 20 0.18 -3.27 -5.36
C VAL A 20 1.03 -2.81 -4.18
N ALA A 21 0.76 -1.59 -3.70
CA ALA A 21 1.33 -1.05 -2.47
C ALA A 21 0.21 -0.77 -1.46
N VAL A 22 0.46 -1.14 -0.20
CA VAL A 22 -0.52 -1.01 0.89
C VAL A 22 0.06 -0.19 2.04
N ALA A 23 -0.77 0.58 2.74
CA ALA A 23 -0.37 1.32 3.94
C ALA A 23 -1.23 0.93 5.14
N THR A 24 -0.81 -0.12 5.85
CA THR A 24 -1.53 -0.68 7.00
C THR A 24 -1.43 0.18 8.25
N ASN A 25 -0.47 1.11 8.32
CA ASN A 25 -0.28 1.99 9.48
C ASN A 25 -1.43 2.99 9.69
N LEU A 26 -2.30 3.15 8.69
CA LEU A 26 -3.47 4.02 8.77
C LEU A 26 -4.70 3.27 9.28
N ALA A 27 -4.75 1.94 9.17
CA ALA A 27 -5.91 1.16 9.58
C ALA A 27 -6.30 1.34 11.06
N PRO A 28 -5.36 1.41 12.03
CA PRO A 28 -5.69 1.67 13.42
C PRO A 28 -6.22 3.09 13.69
N LEU A 29 -6.01 4.02 12.76
CA LEU A 29 -6.36 5.45 12.89
C LEU A 29 -7.63 5.81 12.13
N THR A 30 -7.87 5.20 10.98
CA THR A 30 -8.97 5.56 10.05
C THR A 30 -9.94 4.40 9.81
N GLY A 31 -9.67 3.21 10.35
CA GLY A 31 -10.43 2.00 10.07
C GLY A 31 -10.31 1.50 8.63
N THR A 32 -9.43 2.10 7.81
CA THR A 32 -9.31 1.83 6.38
C THR A 32 -7.87 1.50 6.00
N VAL A 33 -7.68 0.47 5.17
CA VAL A 33 -6.37 0.13 4.57
C VAL A 33 -6.33 0.65 3.13
N PRO A 34 -5.64 1.77 2.85
CA PRO A 34 -5.50 2.23 1.48
C PRO A 34 -4.55 1.32 0.69
N VAL A 35 -4.94 1.08 -0.57
CA VAL A 35 -4.22 0.27 -1.56
C VAL A 35 -4.03 1.12 -2.82
N ARG A 36 -2.84 1.07 -3.42
CA ARG A 36 -2.55 1.74 -4.70
C ARG A 36 -1.77 0.84 -5.63
N ASP A 37 -1.82 1.14 -6.93
CA ASP A 37 -0.92 0.56 -7.91
C ASP A 37 0.49 1.15 -7.75
N SER A 38 1.52 0.30 -7.78
CA SER A 38 2.92 0.68 -7.58
C SER A 38 3.60 1.20 -8.85
N LYS A 39 2.99 1.04 -10.03
CA LYS A 39 3.56 1.50 -11.30
C LYS A 39 3.01 2.85 -11.76
N ARG A 40 1.97 3.37 -11.12
CA ARG A 40 1.43 4.72 -11.36
C ARG A 40 1.78 5.63 -10.16
N PRO A 41 2.91 6.36 -10.21
CA PRO A 41 3.32 7.30 -9.16
C PRO A 41 2.37 8.50 -9.03
#